data_AF-A0A6J1ELE2-F1
#
_entry.id   AF-A0A6J1ELE2-F1
#
_cell.length_a   1.000
_cell.length_b   1.000
_cell.length_c   1.000
_cell.angle_alpha   90.00
_cell.angle_beta   90.00
_cell.angle_gamma   90.00
#
_symmetry.space_group_name_H-M   'P 1'
#
loop_
_entity.id
_entity.type
_entity.pdbx_description
1 polymer ?
#
loop_
_entity_poly.entity_id
_entity_poly.type
_entity_poly.pdbx_seq_one_letter_code
_entity_poly.pdbx_strand_id
1 'polypeptide(L)'
;MWQLQVMMNIDLSQNYLVGSIPSEITMLKKLIGLNLSHNNLIGTIPAKIGEIESLESFDLSFNQLSGPIPRSISRLSSLGMLKLSHNNLSKEIPQEGHLSTFNDASSFDENPYLCGNPLPKKCTSENSFQPPFRNIENQDEEEDKWEKWLLYIMIILEYVVGFWGVVGVLILKRSWRYAYFNFVDETKDKIHARVHRSIETLKGMCIHKFVG
;
A
#
# COMPACT_ATOMS: atom_id res chain seq x y z
N MET A 1 28.97 3.07 -33.22
CA MET A 1 28.37 1.74 -33.10
C MET A 1 28.33 1.41 -31.60
N TRP A 2 27.26 1.81 -30.91
CA TRP A 2 27.13 1.68 -29.46
C TRP A 2 26.45 0.35 -29.14
N GLN A 3 27.22 -0.66 -28.71
CA GLN A 3 26.67 -1.89 -28.14
C GLN A 3 26.08 -1.59 -26.76
N LEU A 4 24.78 -1.84 -26.58
CA LEU A 4 24.08 -1.89 -25.29
C LEU A 4 24.56 -3.11 -24.48
N GLN A 5 25.79 -3.07 -23.97
CA GLN A 5 26.43 -4.23 -23.36
C GLN A 5 26.26 -4.35 -21.84
N VAL A 6 25.49 -3.47 -21.16
CA VAL A 6 25.56 -3.38 -19.68
C VAL A 6 24.23 -3.01 -19.01
N MET A 7 23.09 -3.62 -19.38
CA MET A 7 21.90 -3.55 -18.51
C MET A 7 21.90 -4.73 -17.56
N MET A 8 22.65 -4.58 -16.47
CA MET A 8 22.76 -5.59 -15.42
C MET A 8 21.60 -5.45 -14.42
N ASN A 9 21.13 -4.23 -14.15
CA ASN A 9 20.02 -4.00 -13.24
C ASN A 9 18.96 -3.12 -13.92
N ILE A 10 17.71 -3.55 -13.84
CA ILE A 10 16.54 -2.75 -14.21
C ILE A 10 15.76 -2.50 -12.94
N ASP A 11 15.66 -1.23 -12.55
CA ASP A 11 14.75 -0.78 -11.51
C ASP A 11 13.74 0.19 -12.13
N LEU A 12 12.49 -0.26 -12.18
CA LEU A 12 11.33 0.52 -12.59
C LEU A 12 10.27 0.53 -11.48
N SER A 13 10.69 0.32 -10.23
CA SER A 13 9.78 0.28 -9.10
C SER A 13 9.15 1.64 -8.81
N GLN A 14 8.02 1.63 -8.09
CA GLN A 14 7.31 2.84 -7.65
C GLN A 14 6.87 3.73 -8.80
N ASN A 15 6.28 3.11 -9.82
CA ASN A 15 5.75 3.80 -10.99
C ASN A 15 4.27 3.42 -11.18
N TYR A 16 3.65 3.96 -12.23
CA TYR A 16 2.29 3.63 -12.63
C TYR A 16 2.26 2.76 -13.89
N LEU A 17 3.24 1.85 -14.03
CA LEU A 17 3.29 0.96 -15.19
C LEU A 17 2.08 0.03 -15.18
N VAL A 18 1.44 -0.11 -16.35
CA VAL A 18 0.24 -0.93 -16.56
C VAL A 18 0.48 -1.95 -17.65
N GLY A 19 -0.39 -2.95 -17.73
CA GLY A 19 -0.28 -4.04 -18.70
C GLY A 19 0.56 -5.21 -18.19
N SER A 20 0.87 -6.15 -19.08
CA SER A 20 1.61 -7.37 -18.73
C SER A 20 3.11 -7.20 -18.86
N ILE A 21 3.87 -7.99 -18.09
CA ILE A 21 5.32 -8.10 -18.27
C ILE A 21 5.59 -8.72 -19.65
N PRO A 22 6.29 -8.01 -20.56
CA PRO A 22 6.57 -8.52 -21.90
C PRO A 22 7.50 -9.72 -21.85
N SER A 23 7.25 -10.72 -22.69
CA SER A 23 8.08 -11.94 -22.75
C SER A 23 9.51 -11.65 -23.21
N GLU A 24 9.71 -10.54 -23.92
CA GLU A 24 10.95 -10.02 -24.45
C GLU A 24 11.97 -9.71 -23.35
N ILE A 25 11.53 -9.47 -22.10
CA ILE A 25 12.43 -9.29 -20.96
C ILE A 25 13.33 -10.51 -20.73
N THR A 26 12.86 -11.70 -21.13
CA THR A 26 13.59 -12.97 -21.03
C THR A 26 14.76 -13.08 -22.03
N MET A 27 14.86 -12.16 -22.99
CA MET A 27 15.99 -12.07 -23.92
C MET A 27 17.22 -11.40 -23.27
N LEU A 28 17.07 -10.74 -22.13
CA LEU A 28 18.15 -10.04 -21.43
C LEU A 28 19.00 -11.01 -20.59
N LYS A 29 19.77 -11.88 -21.26
CA LYS A 29 20.55 -12.98 -20.63
C LYS A 29 21.66 -12.55 -19.66
N LYS A 30 21.92 -11.25 -19.51
CA LYS A 30 22.93 -10.68 -18.61
C LYS A 30 22.32 -9.89 -17.47
N LEU A 31 20.99 -9.94 -17.31
CA LEU A 31 20.30 -9.22 -16.25
C LEU A 31 20.55 -9.91 -14.89
N ILE A 32 21.02 -9.13 -13.93
CA ILE A 32 21.34 -9.50 -12.55
C ILE A 32 20.21 -9.08 -11.62
N GLY A 33 19.67 -7.87 -11.79
CA GLY A 33 18.58 -7.34 -10.96
C GLY A 33 17.37 -6.91 -11.79
N LEU A 34 16.18 -7.35 -11.39
CA LEU A 34 14.91 -6.87 -11.95
C LEU A 34 13.96 -6.47 -10.83
N ASN A 35 13.71 -5.17 -10.69
CA ASN A 35 12.76 -4.62 -9.75
C ASN A 35 11.64 -3.90 -10.51
N LEU A 36 10.44 -4.47 -10.48
CA LEU A 36 9.21 -3.89 -11.03
C LEU A 36 8.17 -3.66 -9.93
N SER A 37 8.59 -3.63 -8.67
CA SER A 37 7.66 -3.54 -7.53
C SER A 37 6.89 -2.23 -7.50
N HIS A 38 5.76 -2.19 -6.79
CA HIS A 38 4.94 -0.98 -6.63
C HIS A 38 4.53 -0.37 -7.98
N ASN A 39 3.84 -1.17 -8.78
CA ASN A 39 3.28 -0.78 -10.07
C ASN A 39 1.86 -1.36 -10.22
N ASN A 40 1.23 -1.14 -11.37
CA ASN A 40 -0.10 -1.65 -11.70
C ASN A 40 -0.03 -2.76 -12.78
N LEU A 41 1.02 -3.58 -12.75
CA LEU A 41 1.21 -4.65 -13.74
C LEU A 41 0.20 -5.77 -13.51
N ILE A 42 -0.35 -6.30 -14.61
CA ILE A 42 -1.37 -7.35 -14.64
C ILE A 42 -0.88 -8.58 -15.44
N GLY A 43 -1.69 -9.64 -15.51
CA GLY A 43 -1.34 -10.85 -16.28
C GLY A 43 -0.40 -11.77 -15.49
N THR A 44 0.36 -12.61 -16.19
CA THR A 44 1.19 -13.66 -15.57
C THR A 44 2.68 -13.34 -15.63
N ILE A 45 3.47 -13.89 -14.70
CA ILE A 45 4.93 -13.90 -14.81
C ILE A 45 5.33 -14.72 -16.05
N PRO A 46 6.19 -14.20 -16.96
CA PRO A 46 6.59 -14.93 -18.16
C PRO A 46 7.20 -16.30 -17.84
N ALA A 47 6.69 -17.36 -18.49
CA ALA A 47 7.12 -18.74 -18.24
C ALA A 47 8.60 -19.02 -18.58
N LYS A 48 9.25 -18.10 -19.31
CA LYS A 48 10.66 -18.18 -19.70
C LYS A 48 11.58 -17.34 -18.82
N ILE A 49 11.09 -16.81 -17.69
CA ILE A 49 11.91 -16.02 -16.77
C ILE A 49 13.14 -16.78 -16.27
N GLY A 50 13.02 -18.11 -16.14
CA GLY A 50 14.11 -19.02 -15.79
C GLY A 50 15.24 -19.11 -16.80
N GLU A 51 15.12 -18.52 -17.99
CA GLU A 51 16.20 -18.48 -18.96
C GLU A 51 17.16 -17.29 -18.75
N ILE A 52 16.93 -16.45 -17.75
CA ILE A 52 17.83 -15.36 -17.34
C ILE A 52 18.73 -15.88 -16.21
N GLU A 53 19.63 -16.79 -16.52
CA GLU A 53 20.42 -17.54 -15.52
C GLU A 53 21.32 -16.64 -14.64
N SER A 54 21.61 -15.42 -15.09
CA SER A 54 22.37 -14.42 -14.34
C SER A 54 21.57 -13.68 -13.25
N LEU A 55 20.26 -13.91 -13.13
CA LEU A 55 19.40 -13.13 -12.25
C LEU A 55 19.66 -13.48 -10.77
N GLU A 56 20.04 -12.47 -9.99
CA GLU A 56 20.34 -12.55 -8.56
C GLU A 56 19.26 -11.91 -7.69
N SER A 57 18.57 -10.87 -8.20
CA SER A 57 17.49 -10.18 -7.48
C SER A 57 16.27 -10.00 -8.38
N PHE A 58 15.11 -10.45 -7.89
CA PHE A 58 13.86 -10.38 -8.62
C PHE A 58 12.70 -9.93 -7.71
N ASP A 59 12.22 -8.71 -7.92
CA ASP A 59 11.15 -8.12 -7.14
C ASP A 59 9.98 -7.70 -8.04
N LEU A 60 8.83 -8.34 -7.85
CA LEU A 60 7.55 -8.04 -8.49
C LEU A 60 6.46 -7.68 -7.47
N SER A 61 6.84 -7.42 -6.22
CA SER A 61 5.89 -7.18 -5.14
C SER A 61 5.02 -5.94 -5.40
N PHE A 62 3.85 -5.87 -4.77
CA PHE A 62 2.91 -4.74 -4.94
C PHE A 62 2.54 -4.49 -6.41
N ASN A 63 1.93 -5.50 -7.03
CA ASN A 63 1.37 -5.43 -8.37
C ASN A 63 0.02 -6.19 -8.40
N GLN A 64 -0.55 -6.39 -9.58
CA GLN A 64 -1.82 -7.11 -9.80
C GLN A 64 -1.58 -8.38 -10.64
N LEU A 65 -0.40 -8.99 -10.53
CA LEU A 65 -0.04 -10.20 -11.28
C LEU A 65 -0.89 -11.38 -10.79
N SER A 66 -1.18 -12.30 -11.70
CA SER A 66 -2.07 -13.44 -11.48
C SER A 66 -1.52 -14.73 -12.10
N GLY A 67 -2.20 -15.85 -11.86
CA GLY A 67 -1.75 -17.16 -12.33
C GLY A 67 -0.67 -17.78 -11.44
N PRO A 68 -0.09 -18.92 -11.85
CA PRO A 68 0.90 -19.62 -11.05
C PRO A 68 2.30 -19.02 -11.16
N ILE A 69 3.10 -19.22 -10.12
CA ILE A 69 4.55 -18.98 -10.17
C ILE A 69 5.16 -19.96 -11.19
N PRO A 70 5.85 -19.50 -12.24
CA PRO A 70 6.45 -20.38 -13.23
C PRO A 70 7.53 -21.28 -12.61
N ARG A 71 7.41 -22.60 -12.82
CA ARG A 71 8.43 -23.57 -12.38
C ARG A 71 9.82 -23.26 -12.93
N SER A 72 9.92 -22.54 -14.06
CA SER A 72 11.19 -22.10 -14.63
C SER A 72 12.06 -21.31 -13.65
N ILE A 73 11.48 -20.64 -12.64
CA ILE A 73 12.24 -19.91 -11.62
C ILE A 73 13.22 -20.84 -10.88
N SER A 74 12.92 -22.14 -10.77
CA SER A 74 13.82 -23.13 -10.16
C SER A 74 15.19 -23.24 -10.87
N ARG A 75 15.28 -22.80 -12.13
CA ARG A 75 16.53 -22.79 -12.93
C ARG A 75 17.44 -21.61 -12.61
N LEU A 76 16.97 -20.60 -11.87
CA LEU A 76 17.75 -19.42 -11.52
C LEU A 76 18.65 -19.73 -10.32
N SER A 77 19.78 -20.40 -10.58
CA SER A 77 20.70 -20.85 -9.53
C SER A 77 21.41 -19.72 -8.78
N SER A 78 21.47 -18.53 -9.37
CA SER A 78 22.12 -17.36 -8.77
C SER A 78 21.15 -16.48 -7.97
N LEU A 79 19.86 -16.82 -7.93
CA LEU A 79 18.83 -15.96 -7.34
C LEU A 79 18.98 -15.91 -5.81
N GLY A 80 19.40 -14.77 -5.26
CA GLY A 80 19.53 -14.55 -3.82
C GLY A 80 18.29 -13.89 -3.21
N MET A 81 17.52 -13.14 -4.01
CA MET A 81 16.34 -12.41 -3.53
C MET A 81 15.17 -12.59 -4.50
N LEU A 82 14.04 -13.04 -3.97
CA LEU A 82 12.78 -13.15 -4.67
C LEU A 82 11.68 -12.50 -3.85
N LYS A 83 10.95 -11.54 -4.40
CA LYS A 83 9.79 -10.91 -3.75
C LYS A 83 8.61 -10.89 -4.71
N LEU A 84 7.53 -11.56 -4.32
CA LEU A 84 6.30 -11.73 -5.08
C LEU A 84 5.05 -11.37 -4.25
N SER A 85 5.24 -10.79 -3.06
CA SER A 85 4.15 -10.45 -2.14
C SER A 85 3.21 -9.37 -2.70
N HIS A 86 2.02 -9.23 -2.14
CA HIS A 86 1.00 -8.26 -2.57
C HIS A 86 0.71 -8.34 -4.08
N ASN A 87 0.25 -9.52 -4.51
CA ASN A 87 -0.19 -9.79 -5.87
C ASN A 87 -1.44 -10.69 -5.83
N ASN A 88 -1.91 -11.16 -6.98
CA ASN A 88 -3.01 -12.10 -7.12
C ASN A 88 -2.55 -13.48 -7.64
N LEU A 89 -1.33 -13.90 -7.27
CA LEU A 89 -0.77 -15.18 -7.66
C LEU A 89 -1.57 -16.34 -7.04
N SER A 90 -1.53 -17.49 -7.71
CA SER A 90 -2.39 -18.63 -7.42
C SER A 90 -1.66 -19.95 -7.49
N LYS A 91 -2.29 -21.02 -6.97
CA LYS A 91 -1.78 -22.40 -6.92
C LYS A 91 -0.63 -22.57 -5.92
N GLU A 92 -0.03 -23.75 -5.96
CA GLU A 92 1.06 -24.14 -5.08
C GLU A 92 2.38 -23.45 -5.47
N ILE A 93 3.12 -22.98 -4.47
CA ILE A 93 4.49 -22.48 -4.63
C ILE A 93 5.39 -23.66 -5.03
N PRO A 94 6.06 -23.62 -6.20
CA PRO A 94 6.89 -24.74 -6.64
C PRO A 94 8.05 -25.01 -5.66
N GLN A 95 8.09 -26.18 -5.05
CA GLN A 95 9.15 -26.62 -4.14
C GLN A 95 10.30 -27.31 -4.88
N GLU A 96 10.72 -26.77 -6.03
CA GLU A 96 11.72 -27.38 -6.90
C GLU A 96 12.97 -26.49 -7.02
N GLY A 97 14.14 -27.13 -7.11
CA GLY A 97 15.42 -26.46 -7.41
C GLY A 97 15.79 -25.38 -6.39
N HIS A 98 16.22 -24.22 -6.86
CA HIS A 98 16.63 -23.10 -6.00
C HIS A 98 15.43 -22.38 -5.35
N LEU A 99 14.19 -22.65 -5.78
CA LEU A 99 13.02 -21.99 -5.20
C LEU A 99 12.72 -22.49 -3.77
N SER A 100 13.14 -23.71 -3.43
CA SER A 100 12.98 -24.27 -2.08
C SER A 100 13.92 -23.66 -1.04
N THR A 101 14.90 -22.83 -1.43
CA THR A 101 15.76 -22.14 -0.46
C THR A 101 15.10 -20.89 0.11
N PHE A 102 14.05 -20.38 -0.54
CA PHE A 102 13.28 -19.22 -0.07
C PHE A 102 12.28 -19.67 1.00
N ASN A 103 12.76 -19.74 2.25
CA ASN A 103 11.96 -20.11 3.41
C ASN A 103 11.19 -18.93 4.03
N ASP A 104 11.38 -17.72 3.49
CA ASP A 104 10.74 -16.52 4.02
C ASP A 104 9.32 -16.37 3.45
N ALA A 105 8.31 -16.52 4.31
CA ALA A 105 6.91 -16.33 3.97
C ALA A 105 6.62 -14.90 3.48
N SER A 106 7.37 -13.89 3.94
CA SER A 106 7.16 -12.48 3.58
C SER A 106 7.32 -12.22 2.07
N SER A 107 8.09 -13.08 1.39
CA SER A 107 8.33 -12.99 -0.04
C SER A 107 7.11 -13.41 -0.87
N PHE A 108 6.18 -14.17 -0.29
CA PHE A 108 5.01 -14.73 -0.97
C PHE A 108 3.68 -14.27 -0.34
N ASP A 109 3.75 -13.54 0.77
CA ASP A 109 2.59 -13.11 1.54
C ASP A 109 1.64 -12.22 0.71
N GLU A 110 0.41 -12.06 1.17
CA GLU A 110 -0.57 -11.16 0.56
C GLU A 110 -0.87 -11.55 -0.90
N ASN A 111 -0.93 -12.86 -1.16
CA ASN A 111 -1.45 -13.48 -2.37
C ASN A 111 -2.64 -14.39 -2.03
N PRO A 112 -3.89 -14.00 -2.31
CA PRO A 112 -5.08 -14.65 -1.76
C PRO A 112 -5.28 -16.10 -2.24
N TYR A 113 -4.75 -16.45 -3.41
CA TYR A 113 -4.92 -17.77 -4.03
C TYR A 113 -3.66 -18.64 -4.01
N LEU A 114 -2.55 -18.12 -3.47
CA LEU A 114 -1.29 -18.85 -3.35
C LEU A 114 -1.35 -19.78 -2.13
N CYS A 115 -0.67 -20.91 -2.18
CA CYS A 115 -0.61 -21.90 -1.09
C CYS A 115 0.69 -22.72 -1.16
N GLY A 116 0.96 -23.51 -0.12
CA GLY A 116 2.16 -24.33 0.00
C GLY A 116 3.29 -23.62 0.76
N ASN A 117 4.30 -24.36 1.17
CA ASN A 117 5.45 -23.81 1.90
C ASN A 117 6.13 -22.69 1.07
N PRO A 118 6.68 -21.63 1.69
CA PRO A 118 6.77 -21.36 3.13
C PRO A 118 5.50 -20.76 3.77
N LEU A 119 4.39 -20.61 3.04
CA LEU A 119 3.15 -20.08 3.61
C LEU A 119 2.46 -21.11 4.54
N PRO A 120 1.80 -20.69 5.63
CA PRO A 120 1.04 -21.59 6.50
C PRO A 120 -0.17 -22.20 5.80
N LYS A 121 -0.62 -21.58 4.71
CA LYS A 121 -1.78 -22.01 3.92
C LYS A 121 -1.47 -23.29 3.13
N LYS A 122 -2.04 -24.41 3.58
CA LYS A 122 -1.94 -25.70 2.88
C LYS A 122 -2.78 -25.71 1.59
N CYS A 123 -2.23 -26.26 0.52
CA CYS A 123 -2.97 -26.46 -0.72
C CYS A 123 -3.98 -27.61 -0.54
N THR A 124 -5.28 -27.31 -0.61
CA THR A 124 -6.33 -28.33 -0.62
C THR A 124 -6.54 -28.80 -2.05
N SER A 125 -6.22 -30.06 -2.32
CA SER A 125 -6.45 -30.70 -3.61
C SER A 125 -7.91 -31.12 -3.71
N GLU A 126 -8.82 -30.23 -4.12
CA GLU A 126 -10.01 -30.60 -4.90
C GLU A 126 -10.84 -29.39 -5.34
N ASN A 127 -11.40 -29.51 -6.55
CA ASN A 127 -12.25 -28.52 -7.20
C ASN A 127 -13.53 -28.25 -6.38
N SER A 128 -13.55 -27.20 -5.56
CA SER A 128 -14.81 -26.55 -5.18
C SER A 128 -14.56 -25.14 -4.66
N PHE A 129 -15.01 -24.15 -5.44
CA PHE A 129 -15.29 -22.82 -4.94
C PHE A 129 -16.48 -22.91 -3.97
N GLN A 130 -16.24 -22.84 -2.66
CA GLN A 130 -17.24 -22.42 -1.68
C GLN A 130 -16.56 -22.06 -0.34
N PRO A 131 -16.86 -20.88 0.26
CA PRO A 131 -16.45 -20.56 1.63
C PRO A 131 -17.48 -21.15 2.62
N PRO A 132 -17.23 -21.11 3.94
CA PRO A 132 -15.98 -21.10 4.70
C PRO A 132 -15.90 -22.32 5.65
N PHE A 133 -14.71 -22.71 6.10
CA PHE A 133 -14.60 -23.42 7.38
C PHE A 133 -13.38 -22.92 8.15
N ARG A 134 -13.66 -22.21 9.24
CA ARG A 134 -12.75 -21.92 10.35
C ARG A 134 -12.23 -23.26 10.87
N ASN A 135 -10.93 -23.33 11.22
CA ASN A 135 -10.48 -23.75 12.55
C ASN A 135 -8.95 -23.56 12.69
N ILE A 136 -8.62 -22.52 13.46
CA ILE A 136 -7.50 -22.39 14.40
C ILE A 136 -6.09 -22.53 13.83
N GLU A 137 -5.54 -21.40 13.40
CA GLU A 137 -4.15 -21.00 13.68
C GLU A 137 -4.13 -19.47 13.84
N ASN A 138 -4.90 -18.99 14.83
CA ASN A 138 -4.84 -17.59 15.27
C ASN A 138 -4.16 -17.58 16.63
N GLN A 139 -2.83 -17.53 16.64
CA GLN A 139 -2.12 -17.01 17.81
C GLN A 139 -1.39 -15.71 17.47
N ASP A 140 -1.02 -15.51 16.20
CA ASP A 140 -0.25 -14.33 15.81
C ASP A 140 -1.14 -13.22 15.18
N GLU A 141 -2.23 -13.58 14.48
CA GLU A 141 -3.15 -12.61 13.87
C GLU A 141 -4.13 -11.95 14.87
N GLU A 142 -4.36 -12.56 16.04
CA GLU A 142 -5.27 -11.99 17.04
C GLU A 142 -4.61 -10.87 17.85
N GLU A 143 -3.31 -10.97 18.13
CA GLU A 143 -2.58 -9.94 18.89
C GLU A 143 -2.60 -8.60 18.15
N ASP A 144 -2.31 -8.59 16.84
CA ASP A 144 -2.37 -7.38 16.00
C ASP A 144 -3.78 -6.75 15.93
N LYS A 145 -4.82 -7.58 15.99
CA LYS A 145 -6.21 -7.11 15.98
C LYS A 145 -6.60 -6.50 17.32
N TRP A 146 -6.18 -7.11 18.42
CA TRP A 146 -6.42 -6.59 19.76
C TRP A 146 -5.68 -5.28 20.00
N GLU A 147 -4.44 -5.13 19.51
CA GLU A 147 -3.70 -3.87 19.59
C GLU A 147 -4.39 -2.74 18.81
N LYS A 148 -4.84 -3.01 17.58
CA LYS A 148 -5.64 -2.04 16.81
C LYS A 148 -6.94 -1.69 17.54
N TRP A 149 -7.64 -2.67 18.12
CA TRP A 149 -8.86 -2.45 18.88
C TRP A 149 -8.64 -1.60 20.14
N LEU A 150 -7.54 -1.84 20.86
CA LEU A 150 -7.15 -1.06 22.03
C LEU A 150 -6.86 0.40 21.64
N LEU A 151 -6.15 0.64 20.54
CA LEU A 151 -5.91 1.99 20.02
C LEU A 151 -7.22 2.74 19.69
N TYR A 152 -8.18 2.08 19.03
CA TYR A 152 -9.49 2.67 18.77
C TYR A 152 -10.26 3.01 20.06
N ILE A 153 -10.21 2.14 21.06
CA ILE A 153 -10.85 2.41 22.36
C ILE A 153 -10.22 3.64 23.04
N MET A 154 -8.89 3.79 23.01
CA MET A 154 -8.23 4.96 23.61
C MET A 154 -8.64 6.26 22.92
N ILE A 155 -8.66 6.28 21.58
CA ILE A 155 -9.11 7.45 20.80
C ILE A 155 -10.57 7.80 21.12
N ILE A 156 -11.44 6.79 21.22
CA ILE A 156 -12.86 7.01 21.55
C ILE A 156 -13.00 7.55 22.97
N LEU A 157 -12.26 7.03 23.94
CA LEU A 157 -12.27 7.53 25.32
C LEU A 157 -11.80 8.98 25.40
N GLU A 158 -10.73 9.34 24.69
CA GLU A 158 -10.23 10.71 24.61
C GLU A 158 -11.24 11.65 23.94
N TYR A 159 -11.88 11.20 22.86
CA TYR A 159 -12.93 11.97 22.19
C TYR A 159 -14.13 12.16 23.11
N VAL A 160 -14.56 11.11 23.83
CA VAL A 160 -15.72 11.19 24.72
C VAL A 160 -15.42 12.12 25.88
N VAL A 161 -14.29 11.95 26.57
CA VAL A 161 -13.91 12.78 27.72
C VAL A 161 -13.62 14.22 27.30
N GLY A 162 -12.90 14.44 26.20
CA GLY A 162 -12.56 15.77 25.71
C GLY A 162 -13.76 16.52 25.16
N PHE A 163 -14.49 15.92 24.22
CA PHE A 163 -15.63 16.58 23.57
C PHE A 163 -16.81 16.74 24.53
N TRP A 164 -17.22 15.68 25.24
CA TRP A 164 -18.36 15.77 26.15
C TRP A 164 -18.00 16.40 27.50
N GLY A 165 -16.73 16.40 27.90
CA GLY A 165 -16.28 17.19 29.04
C GLY A 165 -16.45 18.69 28.77
N VAL A 166 -15.94 19.18 27.64
CA VAL A 166 -16.05 20.60 27.28
C VAL A 166 -17.49 20.99 26.98
N VAL A 167 -18.19 20.21 26.14
CA VAL A 167 -19.60 20.47 25.78
C VAL A 167 -20.50 20.33 27.02
N GLY A 168 -20.26 19.33 27.87
CA GLY A 168 -20.99 19.12 29.12
C GLY A 168 -20.82 20.27 30.10
N VAL A 169 -19.60 20.78 30.29
CA VAL A 169 -19.33 21.96 31.14
C VAL A 169 -20.04 23.21 30.59
N LEU A 170 -20.04 23.40 29.27
CA LEU A 170 -20.74 24.52 28.63
C LEU A 170 -22.27 24.41 28.74
N ILE A 171 -22.83 23.20 28.73
CA ILE A 171 -24.27 22.97 28.89
C ILE A 171 -24.71 23.12 30.36
N LEU A 172 -23.92 22.61 31.31
CA LEU A 172 -24.27 22.59 32.74
C LEU A 172 -24.15 23.96 33.41
N LYS A 173 -23.16 24.79 33.04
CA LYS A 173 -23.00 26.13 33.61
C LYS A 173 -23.53 27.22 32.69
N ARG A 174 -24.74 27.69 33.02
CA ARG A 174 -25.45 28.79 32.34
C ARG A 174 -24.62 30.07 32.19
N SER A 175 -23.77 30.40 33.17
CA SER A 175 -22.87 31.57 33.11
C SER A 175 -21.75 31.42 32.07
N TRP A 176 -21.20 30.22 31.92
CA TRP A 176 -20.09 29.94 30.98
C TRP A 176 -20.59 29.93 29.54
N ARG A 177 -21.78 29.38 29.31
CA ARG A 177 -22.49 29.47 28.03
C ARG A 177 -22.63 30.92 27.57
N TYR A 178 -23.11 31.80 28.46
CA TYR A 178 -23.35 33.19 28.12
C TYR A 178 -22.05 33.96 27.83
N ALA A 179 -21.00 33.72 28.62
CA ALA A 179 -19.69 34.32 28.40
C ALA A 179 -19.06 33.87 27.07
N TYR A 180 -19.17 32.58 26.73
CA TYR A 180 -18.68 32.03 25.46
C TYR A 180 -19.40 32.65 24.25
N PHE A 181 -20.73 32.70 24.26
CA PHE A 181 -21.50 33.28 23.15
C PHE A 181 -21.19 34.77 22.97
N ASN A 182 -21.11 35.54 24.06
CA ASN A 182 -20.74 36.96 24.00
C ASN A 182 -19.35 37.18 23.39
N PHE A 183 -18.36 36.34 23.74
CA PHE A 183 -17.02 36.42 23.18
C PHE A 183 -17.00 36.11 21.67
N VAL A 184 -17.75 35.08 21.25
CA VAL A 184 -17.88 34.72 19.83
C VAL A 184 -18.52 35.86 19.04
N ASP A 185 -19.61 36.45 19.54
CA ASP A 185 -20.28 37.57 18.91
C ASP A 185 -19.37 38.81 18.81
N GLU A 186 -18.63 39.14 19.88
CA GLU A 186 -17.69 40.26 19.86
C GLU A 186 -16.55 40.06 18.84
N THR A 187 -16.09 38.81 18.69
CA THR A 187 -15.03 38.47 17.73
C THR A 187 -15.55 38.55 16.30
N LYS A 188 -16.77 38.07 16.06
CA LYS A 188 -17.45 38.13 14.76
C LYS A 188 -17.63 39.58 14.31
N ASP A 189 -18.06 40.46 15.20
CA ASP A 189 -18.27 41.87 14.88
C ASP A 189 -16.94 42.59 14.59
N LYS A 190 -15.87 42.30 15.34
CA LYS A 190 -14.53 42.85 15.07
C LYS A 190 -13.99 42.40 13.71
N ILE A 191 -14.19 41.13 13.34
CA ILE A 191 -13.78 40.60 12.04
C ILE A 191 -14.61 41.24 10.93
N HIS A 192 -15.93 41.28 11.07
CA HIS A 192 -16.82 41.90 10.08
C HIS A 192 -16.47 43.37 9.85
N ALA A 193 -16.20 44.13 10.92
CA ALA A 193 -15.79 45.53 10.84
C ALA A 193 -14.39 45.73 10.20
N ARG A 194 -13.45 44.78 10.40
CA ARG A 194 -12.15 44.81 9.72
C ARG A 194 -12.30 44.50 8.23
N VAL A 195 -13.04 43.44 7.89
CA VAL A 195 -13.31 43.05 6.50
C VAL A 195 -14.00 44.17 5.75
N HIS A 196 -15.02 44.79 6.34
CA HIS A 196 -15.74 45.90 5.72
C HIS A 196 -14.82 47.10 5.44
N ARG A 197 -13.97 47.50 6.40
CA ARG A 197 -12.98 48.57 6.20
C ARG A 197 -11.95 48.22 5.11
N SER A 198 -11.44 46.99 5.08
CA SER A 198 -10.50 46.56 4.03
C SER A 198 -11.14 46.62 2.65
N ILE A 199 -12.42 46.23 2.52
CA ILE A 199 -13.17 46.31 1.27
C ILE A 199 -13.35 47.77 0.82
N GLU A 200 -13.68 48.68 1.73
CA GLU A 200 -13.82 50.11 1.40
C GLU A 200 -12.50 50.76 0.98
N THR A 201 -11.41 50.41 1.66
CA THR A 201 -10.05 50.89 1.32
C THR A 201 -9.64 50.42 -0.08
N LEU A 202 -9.92 49.15 -0.42
CA LEU A 202 -9.68 48.59 -1.76
C LEU A 202 -10.52 49.28 -2.84
N LYS A 203 -11.81 49.57 -2.57
CA LYS A 203 -12.67 50.32 -3.49
C LYS A 203 -12.14 51.73 -3.73
N GLY A 204 -11.71 52.45 -2.69
CA GLY A 204 -11.13 53.80 -2.82
C GLY A 204 -9.83 53.82 -3.63
N MET A 205 -8.94 52.83 -3.41
CA MET A 205 -7.70 52.67 -4.18
C MET A 205 -7.94 52.34 -5.66
N CYS A 206 -8.96 51.54 -5.99
CA CYS A 206 -9.32 51.25 -7.38
C CYS A 206 -9.86 52.48 -8.12
N ILE A 207 -10.66 53.33 -7.45
CA ILE A 207 -11.21 54.55 -8.06
C ILE A 207 -10.09 55.55 -8.36
N HIS A 208 -9.11 55.70 -7.46
CA HIS A 208 -7.99 56.63 -7.65
C HIS A 208 -7.00 56.19 -8.75
N LYS A 209 -6.99 54.91 -9.14
CA LYS A 209 -6.20 54.38 -10.27
C LYS A 209 -6.85 54.55 -11.64
N PHE A 210 -8.13 54.95 -11.70
CA PHE A 210 -8.89 55.08 -12.95
C PHE A 210 -9.08 56.55 -13.41
N VAL A 211 -8.72 57.53 -12.56
CA VAL A 211 -8.92 58.98 -12.81
C VAL A 211 -7.58 59.74 -12.95
N GLY A 212 -6.44 59.02 -12.99
CA GLY A 212 -5.11 59.58 -13.21
C GLY A 212 -4.51 59.17 -14.53
#